data_AF-A0A512D9R2-F1
#
_entry.id   AF-A0A512D9R2-F1
#
_cell.length_a   1.000
_cell.length_b   1.000
_cell.length_c   1.000
_cell.angle_alpha   90.00
_cell.angle_beta   90.00
_cell.angle_gamma   90.00
#
_symmetry.space_group_name_H-M   'P 1'
#
loop_
_entity.id
_entity.type
_entity.pdbx_description
1 polymer ?
#
loop_
_entity_poly.entity_id
_entity_poly.type
_entity_poly.pdbx_seq_one_letter_code
_entity_poly.pdbx_strand_id
1 'polypeptide(L)'
;MDGSRAPAPTERGAGEARGSVVTNRGRLAVAAATVAIGGTAAIGAAARSGPGAGPRPDRWHAVTVNLAPQDVGSPGRWPQPIADLGDRVEVRVVPAPGDRGTELAVRARAGLRPGEAPDADDLQDRIRVALRHSRMLLETGEVLQPDRPSTTRPTVTSLPLRAALRRSQGGGRL
;
A
#
# COMPACT_ATOMS: atom_id res chain seq x y z
N MET A 1 -71.28 10.29 -29.56
CA MET A 1 -71.91 9.45 -30.59
C MET A 1 -70.76 8.69 -31.22
N ASP A 2 -70.56 7.39 -31.13
CA ASP A 2 -71.27 6.17 -30.70
C ASP A 2 -70.11 5.12 -30.69
N GLY A 3 -69.79 4.27 -29.72
CA GLY A 3 -70.61 3.38 -28.92
C GLY A 3 -70.33 1.92 -29.32
N SER A 4 -69.73 1.13 -28.41
CA SER A 4 -69.77 -0.36 -28.35
C SER A 4 -69.01 -1.15 -29.45
N ARG A 5 -68.36 -2.31 -29.23
CA ARG A 5 -68.44 -3.33 -28.16
C ARG A 5 -67.24 -4.30 -28.28
N ALA A 6 -66.73 -4.78 -27.15
CA ALA A 6 -65.85 -5.97 -27.06
C ALA A 6 -66.62 -7.28 -27.35
N PRO A 7 -65.93 -8.42 -27.53
CA PRO A 7 -65.83 -9.34 -26.38
C PRO A 7 -64.46 -10.03 -26.20
N ALA A 8 -64.08 -10.20 -24.93
CA ALA A 8 -63.24 -11.31 -24.43
C ALA A 8 -64.18 -12.49 -24.06
N PRO A 9 -63.76 -13.63 -23.44
CA PRO A 9 -62.42 -14.16 -23.15
C PRO A 9 -62.26 -15.66 -23.52
N THR A 10 -61.06 -16.22 -23.39
CA THR A 10 -60.94 -17.65 -23.05
C THR A 10 -59.96 -17.82 -21.91
N GLU A 11 -60.51 -18.24 -20.77
CA GLU A 11 -59.80 -18.67 -19.58
C GLU A 11 -59.12 -20.04 -19.80
N ARG A 12 -57.96 -20.21 -19.16
CA ARG A 12 -57.47 -21.42 -18.46
C ARG A 12 -55.97 -21.23 -18.25
N GLY A 13 -55.40 -21.32 -17.06
CA GLY A 13 -55.89 -21.65 -15.73
C GLY A 13 -54.70 -21.51 -14.79
N ALA A 14 -54.98 -21.07 -13.57
CA ALA A 14 -54.02 -20.91 -12.50
C ALA A 14 -53.37 -22.24 -12.12
N GLY A 15 -52.12 -22.15 -11.65
CA GLY A 15 -51.35 -23.26 -11.10
C GLY A 15 -50.14 -22.75 -10.35
N GLU A 16 -50.37 -21.89 -9.36
CA GLU A 16 -49.41 -21.61 -8.30
C GLU A 16 -49.28 -22.84 -7.41
N ALA A 17 -48.07 -23.39 -7.25
CA ALA A 17 -47.68 -24.04 -6.01
C ALA A 17 -46.20 -24.47 -6.01
N ARG A 18 -45.51 -23.92 -5.01
CA ARG A 18 -44.63 -24.63 -4.06
C ARG A 18 -43.17 -24.73 -4.44
N GLY A 19 -42.39 -24.09 -3.58
CA GLY A 19 -40.94 -23.97 -3.68
C GLY A 19 -40.21 -25.31 -3.53
N SER A 20 -38.94 -25.24 -3.90
CA SER A 20 -37.90 -25.99 -3.21
C SER A 20 -36.66 -25.11 -3.11
N VAL A 21 -36.24 -24.85 -1.87
CA VAL A 21 -34.91 -24.40 -1.52
C VAL A 21 -34.15 -25.64 -1.09
N VAL A 22 -33.21 -26.11 -1.90
CA VAL A 22 -32.13 -27.06 -1.56
C VAL A 22 -31.12 -26.95 -2.72
N THR A 23 -29.80 -26.89 -2.62
CA THR A 23 -28.80 -26.62 -1.58
C THR A 23 -27.50 -26.43 -2.36
N ASN A 24 -26.67 -25.49 -1.90
CA ASN A 24 -25.32 -25.25 -2.37
C ASN A 24 -24.46 -26.53 -2.38
N ARG A 25 -23.96 -26.97 -3.54
CA ARG A 25 -22.76 -27.80 -3.66
C ARG A 25 -22.01 -27.49 -4.96
N GLY A 26 -20.80 -26.97 -4.79
CA GLY A 26 -19.62 -27.46 -5.52
C GLY A 26 -19.54 -27.22 -7.02
N ARG A 27 -18.86 -26.13 -7.38
CA ARG A 27 -17.86 -25.97 -8.46
C ARG A 27 -18.07 -26.78 -9.75
N LEU A 28 -18.32 -26.07 -10.85
CA LEU A 28 -17.74 -26.33 -12.18
C LEU A 28 -17.80 -25.02 -13.01
N ALA A 29 -16.71 -24.74 -13.72
CA ALA A 29 -16.41 -23.47 -14.38
C ALA A 29 -17.09 -23.34 -15.75
N VAL A 30 -17.50 -22.12 -16.10
CA VAL A 30 -17.71 -21.72 -17.50
C VAL A 30 -17.04 -20.36 -17.70
N ALA A 31 -15.95 -20.38 -18.47
CA ALA A 31 -15.36 -19.19 -19.05
C ALA A 31 -16.33 -18.62 -20.09
N ALA A 32 -16.75 -17.37 -19.90
CA ALA A 32 -17.39 -16.57 -20.94
C ALA A 32 -16.54 -15.31 -21.14
N ALA A 33 -15.81 -15.29 -22.25
CA ALA A 33 -15.09 -14.13 -22.72
C ALA A 33 -16.07 -13.18 -23.42
N THR A 34 -16.21 -11.97 -22.90
CA THR A 34 -16.73 -10.82 -23.64
C THR A 34 -15.80 -9.63 -23.43
N VAL A 35 -15.13 -9.24 -24.51
CA VAL A 35 -14.39 -7.99 -24.71
C VAL A 35 -15.48 -6.92 -24.96
N ALA A 36 -15.50 -5.71 -24.38
CA ALA A 36 -14.55 -4.64 -24.65
C ALA A 36 -14.86 -3.32 -23.86
N ILE A 37 -13.79 -2.53 -23.63
CA ILE A 37 -13.67 -1.05 -23.49
C ILE A 37 -14.14 -0.36 -22.19
N GLY A 38 -13.18 -0.13 -21.29
CA GLY A 38 -13.25 0.84 -20.20
C GLY A 38 -12.15 0.56 -19.18
N GLY A 39 -11.10 1.39 -19.16
CA GLY A 39 -9.81 1.17 -18.50
C GLY A 39 -9.85 0.37 -17.20
N THR A 40 -9.09 -0.71 -17.16
CA THR A 40 -8.94 -1.58 -15.99
C THR A 40 -8.43 -0.77 -14.79
N ALA A 41 -9.28 -0.64 -13.78
CA ALA A 41 -8.87 -0.28 -12.44
C ALA A 41 -7.85 -1.33 -11.94
N ALA A 42 -6.57 -1.00 -12.01
CA ALA A 42 -5.54 -1.73 -11.29
C ALA A 42 -5.65 -1.35 -9.80
N ILE A 43 -6.70 -1.85 -9.13
CA ILE A 43 -6.73 -1.95 -7.67
C ILE A 43 -5.74 -3.06 -7.33
N GLY A 44 -4.46 -2.71 -7.35
CA GLY A 44 -3.41 -3.54 -6.81
C GLY A 44 -3.64 -3.63 -5.30
N ALA A 45 -4.26 -4.73 -4.88
CA ALA A 45 -4.25 -5.15 -3.49
C ALA A 45 -2.80 -5.09 -3.00
N ALA A 46 -2.49 -4.07 -2.17
CA ALA A 46 -1.23 -3.99 -1.46
C ALA A 46 -1.11 -5.27 -0.65
N ALA A 47 -0.26 -6.17 -1.15
CA ALA A 47 -0.14 -7.51 -0.63
C ALA A 47 0.23 -7.43 0.85
N ARG A 48 -0.57 -8.13 1.66
CA ARG A 48 -0.33 -8.42 3.07
C ARG A 48 1.16 -8.67 3.30
N SER A 49 1.79 -7.79 4.08
CA SER A 49 3.17 -7.94 4.56
C SER A 49 3.26 -9.13 5.54
N GLY A 50 3.20 -10.35 5.03
CA GLY A 50 3.44 -11.59 5.79
C GLY A 50 4.88 -11.66 6.34
N PRO A 51 5.11 -12.44 7.41
CA PRO A 51 6.44 -12.60 7.99
C PRO A 51 7.27 -13.56 7.13
N GLY A 52 8.50 -13.17 6.75
CA GLY A 52 9.52 -14.12 6.29
C GLY A 52 9.88 -14.13 4.80
N ALA A 53 10.01 -12.97 4.15
CA ALA A 53 10.77 -12.90 2.89
C ALA A 53 11.96 -11.95 3.06
N GLY A 54 13.17 -12.43 2.77
CA GLY A 54 14.40 -11.65 2.80
C GLY A 54 14.34 -10.41 1.89
N PRO A 55 15.41 -9.58 1.86
CA PRO A 55 15.40 -8.28 1.18
C PRO A 55 15.04 -8.43 -0.31
N ARG A 56 13.76 -8.21 -0.65
CA ARG A 56 13.36 -8.01 -2.04
C ARG A 56 13.60 -6.55 -2.39
N PRO A 57 14.46 -6.27 -3.38
CA PRO A 57 14.96 -4.92 -3.64
C PRO A 57 14.02 -4.01 -4.43
N ASP A 58 12.99 -4.60 -5.03
CA ASP A 58 12.03 -3.90 -5.89
C ASP A 58 10.65 -3.80 -5.22
N ARG A 59 10.59 -3.83 -3.88
CA ARG A 59 9.33 -3.64 -3.16
C ARG A 59 9.14 -2.17 -2.82
N TRP A 60 7.92 -1.69 -2.97
CA TRP A 60 7.51 -0.39 -2.43
C TRP A 60 7.53 -0.42 -0.90
N HIS A 61 8.04 0.66 -0.31
CA HIS A 61 7.96 0.98 1.10
C HIS A 61 6.96 2.12 1.26
N ALA A 62 5.94 1.95 2.10
CA ALA A 62 4.87 2.92 2.23
C ALA A 62 4.65 3.35 3.67
N VAL A 63 4.26 4.60 3.85
CA VAL A 63 3.70 5.14 5.08
C VAL A 63 2.42 5.91 4.76
N THR A 64 1.47 5.92 5.70
CA THR A 64 0.28 6.76 5.61
C THR A 64 0.50 8.04 6.41
N VAL A 65 0.17 9.19 5.83
CA VAL A 65 0.19 10.52 6.47
C VAL A 65 -1.21 11.11 6.48
N ASN A 66 -1.57 11.80 7.57
CA ASN A 66 -2.87 12.42 7.72
C ASN A 66 -2.96 13.80 7.02
N LEU A 67 -2.65 13.82 5.72
CA LEU A 67 -2.70 14.99 4.85
C LEU A 67 -3.37 14.64 3.52
N ALA A 68 -3.90 15.63 2.82
CA ALA A 68 -4.39 15.46 1.46
C ALA A 68 -3.22 15.26 0.48
N PRO A 69 -3.41 14.58 -0.67
CA PRO A 69 -2.31 14.22 -1.56
C PRO A 69 -1.47 15.40 -2.05
N GLN A 70 -2.09 16.55 -2.28
CA GLN A 70 -1.41 17.78 -2.71
C GLN A 70 -0.49 18.40 -1.63
N ASP A 71 -0.73 18.08 -0.36
CA ASP A 71 0.00 18.66 0.78
C ASP A 71 1.20 17.79 1.20
N VAL A 72 1.29 16.55 0.70
CA VAL A 72 2.41 15.63 0.97
C VAL A 72 3.67 16.04 0.20
N GLY A 73 3.49 16.56 -1.02
CA GLY A 73 4.58 17.00 -1.89
C GLY A 73 4.32 16.68 -3.36
N SER A 74 5.28 17.07 -4.20
CA SER A 74 5.26 16.81 -5.64
C SER A 74 6.69 16.58 -6.13
N PRO A 75 6.90 16.05 -7.36
CA PRO A 75 8.23 15.94 -7.93
C PRO A 75 9.00 17.27 -7.83
N GLY A 76 10.20 17.24 -7.22
CA GLY A 76 11.02 18.44 -6.94
C GLY A 76 10.64 19.23 -5.70
N ARG A 77 9.57 18.86 -4.99
CA ARG A 77 9.10 19.44 -3.72
C ARG A 77 8.75 18.34 -2.72
N TRP A 78 9.58 17.31 -2.65
CA TRP A 78 9.44 16.27 -1.65
C TRP A 78 9.90 16.76 -0.28
N PRO A 79 9.37 16.19 0.82
CA PRO A 79 9.93 16.40 2.14
C PRO A 79 11.43 16.13 2.12
N GLN A 80 12.21 16.96 2.83
CA GLN A 80 13.68 16.93 2.77
C GLN A 80 14.29 15.52 2.91
N PRO A 81 13.85 14.65 3.85
CA PRO A 81 14.44 13.33 3.99
C PRO A 81 14.29 12.44 2.75
N ILE A 82 13.22 12.61 1.96
CA ILE A 82 13.05 11.92 0.67
C ILE A 82 13.83 12.64 -0.42
N ALA A 83 13.86 13.97 -0.43
CA ALA A 83 14.64 14.75 -1.39
C ALA A 83 16.15 14.39 -1.33
N ASP A 84 16.69 14.11 -0.14
CA ASP A 84 18.08 13.68 0.07
C ASP A 84 18.42 12.32 -0.57
N LEU A 85 17.42 11.51 -0.94
CA LEU A 85 17.63 10.27 -1.69
C LEU A 85 17.91 10.54 -3.17
N GLY A 86 17.44 11.68 -3.69
CA GLY A 86 17.62 12.12 -5.07
C GLY A 86 17.01 11.17 -6.09
N ASP A 87 17.62 11.09 -7.28
CA ASP A 87 17.10 10.32 -8.40
C ASP A 87 17.25 8.79 -8.26
N ARG A 88 17.85 8.33 -7.15
CA ARG A 88 18.01 6.90 -6.84
C ARG A 88 16.69 6.22 -6.48
N VAL A 89 15.63 6.98 -6.24
CA VAL A 89 14.34 6.45 -5.84
C VAL A 89 13.21 6.90 -6.76
N GLU A 90 12.17 6.08 -6.79
CA GLU A 90 10.86 6.41 -7.33
C GLU A 90 9.92 6.70 -6.17
N VAL A 91 9.11 7.75 -6.29
CA VAL A 91 8.14 8.18 -5.28
C VAL A 91 6.74 8.13 -5.88
N ARG A 92 5.78 7.62 -5.10
CA ARG A 92 4.36 7.55 -5.45
C ARG A 92 3.54 8.12 -4.30
N VAL A 93 2.54 8.92 -4.65
CA VAL A 93 1.57 9.51 -3.71
C VAL A 93 0.18 9.12 -4.19
N VAL A 94 -0.60 8.44 -3.34
CA VAL A 94 -1.97 8.02 -3.64
C VAL A 94 -2.85 8.21 -2.41
N PRO A 95 -4.17 8.44 -2.55
CA PRO A 95 -5.09 8.43 -1.40
C PRO A 95 -4.98 7.11 -0.63
N ALA A 96 -4.91 7.19 0.70
CA ALA A 96 -4.83 6.02 1.56
C ALA A 96 -6.20 5.31 1.66
N PRO A 97 -6.22 3.98 1.80
CA PRO A 97 -7.48 3.24 1.96
C PRO A 97 -8.25 3.65 3.22
N GLY A 98 -9.57 3.74 3.10
CA GLY A 98 -10.45 4.02 4.23
C GLY A 98 -10.35 5.45 4.76
N ASP A 99 -10.08 6.41 3.87
CA ASP A 99 -10.03 7.85 4.20
C ASP A 99 -9.02 8.19 5.31
N ARG A 100 -7.89 7.47 5.35
CA ARG A 100 -6.82 7.67 6.34
C ARG A 100 -5.80 8.72 5.93
N GLY A 101 -6.14 9.58 4.97
CA GLY A 101 -5.23 10.56 4.37
C GLY A 101 -4.55 10.02 3.12
N THR A 102 -3.22 10.09 3.06
CA THR A 102 -2.44 9.80 1.85
C THR A 102 -1.37 8.76 2.12
N GLU A 103 -1.21 7.81 1.20
CA GLU A 103 -0.11 6.86 1.19
C GLU A 103 1.06 7.41 0.37
N LEU A 104 2.19 7.58 1.03
CA LEU A 104 3.47 7.98 0.46
C LEU A 104 4.35 6.74 0.34
N ALA A 105 4.59 6.30 -0.89
CA ALA A 105 5.38 5.11 -1.20
C ALA A 105 6.68 5.46 -1.92
N VAL A 106 7.77 4.81 -1.53
CA VAL A 106 9.10 4.99 -2.11
C VAL A 106 9.70 3.62 -2.43
N ARG A 107 10.39 3.49 -3.56
CA ARG A 107 11.23 2.33 -3.88
C ARG A 107 12.53 2.77 -4.52
N ALA A 108 13.55 1.91 -4.50
CA ALA A 108 14.73 2.11 -5.34
C ALA A 108 14.33 2.09 -6.82
N ARG A 109 14.94 2.95 -7.64
CA ARG A 109 14.68 3.00 -9.08
C ARG A 109 15.11 1.69 -9.74
N ALA A 110 14.32 1.23 -10.71
CA ALA A 110 14.65 0.05 -11.50
C ALA A 110 16.03 0.20 -12.19
N GLY A 111 16.85 -0.85 -12.13
CA GLY A 111 18.23 -0.83 -12.64
C GLY A 111 19.30 -0.67 -11.56
N LEU A 112 18.92 -0.32 -10.33
CA LEU A 112 19.78 -0.44 -9.14
C LEU A 112 19.58 -1.85 -8.55
N ARG A 113 20.23 -2.89 -9.10
CA ARG A 113 20.11 -4.25 -8.56
C ARG A 113 20.90 -4.36 -7.24
N PRO A 114 20.43 -5.17 -6.27
CA PRO A 114 21.23 -5.54 -5.11
C PRO A 114 22.48 -6.28 -5.55
N GLY A 115 23.62 -5.86 -5.02
CA GLY A 115 24.91 -6.44 -5.36
C GLY A 115 25.58 -5.82 -6.59
N GLU A 116 24.88 -5.03 -7.41
CA GLU A 116 25.50 -4.20 -8.46
C GLU A 116 25.98 -2.85 -7.93
N ALA A 117 25.35 -2.36 -6.85
CA ALA A 117 25.80 -1.20 -6.10
C ALA A 117 26.26 -1.64 -4.69
N PRO A 118 27.46 -1.23 -4.22
CA PRO A 118 27.98 -1.57 -2.89
C PRO A 118 27.05 -1.17 -1.73
N ASP A 119 26.08 -0.29 -1.98
CA ASP A 119 25.23 0.37 -0.99
C ASP A 119 23.74 -0.02 -1.08
N ALA A 120 23.37 -1.09 -1.81
CA ALA A 120 21.96 -1.41 -2.04
C ALA A 120 21.16 -1.70 -0.75
N ASP A 121 21.74 -2.46 0.19
CA ASP A 121 21.13 -2.70 1.50
C ASP A 121 21.07 -1.40 2.34
N ASP A 122 22.12 -0.58 2.27
CA ASP A 122 22.18 0.72 2.93
C ASP A 122 21.11 1.68 2.37
N LEU A 123 20.84 1.64 1.05
CA LEU A 123 19.79 2.42 0.41
C LEU A 123 18.40 1.98 0.90
N GLN A 124 18.18 0.68 1.07
CA GLN A 124 16.92 0.16 1.59
C GLN A 124 16.65 0.63 3.02
N ASP A 125 17.68 0.67 3.86
CA ASP A 125 17.59 1.21 5.22
C ASP A 125 17.37 2.72 5.21
N ARG A 126 18.07 3.45 4.34
CA ARG A 126 17.88 4.89 4.13
C ARG A 126 16.46 5.24 3.67
N ILE A 127 15.84 4.44 2.79
CA ILE A 127 14.45 4.62 2.36
C ILE A 127 13.50 4.55 3.57
N ARG A 128 13.70 3.57 4.46
CA ARG A 128 12.84 3.42 5.65
C ARG A 128 13.02 4.57 6.63
N VAL A 129 14.26 5.01 6.86
CA VAL A 129 14.55 6.17 7.70
C VAL A 129 13.92 7.44 7.11
N ALA A 130 14.11 7.67 5.80
CA ALA A 130 13.54 8.80 5.08
C ALA A 130 12.01 8.85 5.16
N LEU A 131 11.34 7.71 4.99
CA LEU A 131 9.87 7.62 5.10
C LEU A 131 9.38 7.92 6.52
N ARG A 132 10.04 7.39 7.55
CA ARG A 132 9.71 7.71 8.95
C ARG A 132 9.86 9.19 9.24
N HIS A 133 11.02 9.76 8.90
CA HIS A 133 11.28 11.18 9.15
C HIS A 133 10.35 12.09 8.34
N SER A 134 10.04 11.73 7.09
CA SER A 134 9.11 12.50 6.26
C SER A 134 7.70 12.46 6.83
N ARG A 135 7.23 11.30 7.31
CA ARG A 135 5.95 11.20 8.02
C ARG A 135 5.91 12.12 9.23
N MET A 136 6.95 12.12 10.04
CA MET A 136 7.02 12.98 11.23
C MET A 136 7.03 14.47 10.86
N LEU A 137 7.86 14.88 9.89
CA LEU A 137 7.85 16.26 9.40
C LEU A 137 6.48 16.69 8.87
N LEU A 138 5.80 15.81 8.13
CA LEU A 138 4.48 16.11 7.58
C LEU A 138 3.39 16.16 8.65
N GLU A 139 3.43 15.28 9.65
CA GLU A 139 2.39 15.18 10.68
C GLU A 139 2.61 16.13 11.86
N THR A 140 3.86 16.37 12.27
CA THR A 140 4.22 17.12 13.48
C THR A 140 5.06 18.36 13.19
N GLY A 141 5.56 18.54 11.96
CA GLY A 141 6.46 19.65 11.61
C GLY A 141 7.91 19.44 12.04
N GLU A 142 8.24 18.34 12.72
CA GLU A 142 9.58 18.08 13.26
C GLU A 142 9.94 16.59 13.24
N VAL A 143 11.24 16.28 13.18
CA VAL A 143 11.73 14.91 13.36
C VAL A 143 12.11 14.72 14.83
N LEU A 144 11.22 14.09 15.61
CA LEU A 144 11.50 13.67 16.98
C LEU A 144 12.73 12.75 17.03
N GLN A 145 13.73 13.19 17.78
CA GLN A 145 14.91 12.38 18.04
C GLN A 145 14.80 11.72 19.42
N PRO A 146 15.32 10.50 19.58
CA PRO A 146 15.47 9.93 20.91
C PRO A 146 16.32 10.84 21.80
N ASP A 147 15.90 11.02 23.05
CA ASP A 147 16.64 11.79 24.04
C ASP A 147 18.09 11.30 24.15
N ARG A 148 19.03 12.27 24.20
CA ARG A 148 20.45 12.01 24.41
C ARG A 148 20.96 12.75 25.66
N PRO A 149 21.82 12.11 26.47
CA PRO A 149 22.37 10.76 26.30
C PRO A 149 21.36 9.66 26.64
N SER A 150 21.47 8.50 25.98
CA SER A 150 20.63 7.35 26.33
C SER A 150 20.80 6.99 27.81
N THR A 151 19.76 6.46 28.44
CA THR A 151 19.78 5.98 29.84
C THR A 151 20.84 4.90 30.09
N THR A 152 21.40 4.31 29.04
CA THR A 152 22.53 3.38 29.10
C THR A 152 23.86 4.10 28.88
N ARG A 153 24.80 3.99 29.84
CA ARG A 153 26.18 4.45 29.65
C ARG A 153 27.00 3.41 28.86
N PRO A 154 27.91 3.86 27.98
CA PRO A 154 28.82 2.95 27.31
C PRO A 154 29.79 2.34 28.32
N THR A 155 29.84 1.02 28.37
CA THR A 155 30.78 0.24 29.18
C THR A 155 31.62 -0.60 28.25
N VAL A 156 32.85 -0.93 28.64
CA VAL A 156 33.74 -1.81 27.84
C VAL A 156 33.04 -3.14 27.51
N THR A 157 32.25 -3.68 28.44
CA THR A 157 31.45 -4.90 28.27
C THR A 157 30.26 -4.75 27.32
N SER A 158 29.73 -3.54 27.12
CA SER A 158 28.59 -3.32 26.22
C SER A 158 29.02 -3.01 24.79
N LEU A 159 30.31 -2.88 24.50
CA LEU A 159 30.82 -2.57 23.15
C LEU A 159 30.41 -3.59 22.07
N PRO A 160 30.50 -4.92 22.29
CA PRO A 160 30.08 -5.90 21.28
C PRO A 160 28.58 -5.80 20.99
N LEU A 161 27.77 -5.69 22.05
CA LEU A 161 26.31 -5.51 21.93
C LEU A 161 25.96 -4.21 21.19
N ARG A 162 26.66 -3.11 21.47
CA ARG A 162 26.45 -1.83 20.77
C ARG A 162 26.82 -1.91 19.29
N ALA A 163 27.86 -2.66 18.94
CA ALA A 163 28.20 -2.91 17.54
C ALA A 163 27.09 -3.69 16.82
N ALA A 164 26.57 -4.75 17.45
CA ALA A 164 25.45 -5.52 16.93
C ALA A 164 24.17 -4.66 16.78
N LEU A 165 23.83 -3.86 17.80
CA LEU A 165 22.65 -3.00 17.78
C LEU A 165 22.75 -1.90 16.71
N ARG A 166 23.93 -1.30 16.48
CA ARG A 166 24.09 -0.29 15.42
C ARG A 166 23.73 -0.84 14.03
N ARG A 167 24.02 -2.11 13.77
CA ARG A 167 23.65 -2.79 12.52
C ARG A 167 22.14 -3.00 12.41
N SER A 168 21.42 -3.17 13.52
CA SER A 168 19.99 -3.46 13.50
C SER A 168 19.09 -2.23 13.42
N GLN A 169 19.58 -1.03 13.79
CA GLN A 169 18.73 0.17 13.85
C GLN A 169 18.15 0.62 12.49
N GLY A 170 18.78 0.26 11.36
CA GLY A 170 18.23 0.50 10.01
C GLY A 170 17.14 -0.50 9.58
N GLY A 171 17.10 -1.67 10.23
CA GLY A 171 16.30 -2.83 9.81
C GLY A 171 14.83 -2.82 10.24
N GLY A 172 14.38 -1.82 11.01
CA GLY A 172 13.00 -1.75 11.49
C GLY A 172 11.98 -1.70 10.34
N ARG A 173 10.92 -2.53 10.42
CA ARG A 173 9.79 -2.51 9.47
C ARG A 173 9.09 -1.13 9.49
N LEU A 174 8.46 -0.79 8.37
CA LEU A 174 7.55 0.35 8.27
C LEU A 174 6.12 -0.11 8.54
#